data_AF-A0A2E9V6Y9-F1
#
_entry.id   AF-A0A2E9V6Y9-F1
#
_cell.length_a   1.000
_cell.length_b   1.000
_cell.length_c   1.000
_cell.angle_alpha   90.00
_cell.angle_beta   90.00
_cell.angle_gamma   90.00
#
_symmetry.space_group_name_H-M   'P 1'
#
loop_
_entity.id
_entity.type
_entity.pdbx_description
1 polymer ?
#
loop_
_entity_poly.entity_id
_entity_poly.type
_entity_poly.pdbx_seq_one_letter_code
_entity_poly.pdbx_strand_id
1 'polypeptide(L)'
;MGKGKHLNSKTLIEDALNNVKEDRAMASTLLIELMKILKTDETKHQYSGPVAAKYLETLQRSNEQMVKLATLLSKKEGATTGLSSLEKSDIYDLIKEE
;
A
#
# COMPACT_ATOMS: atom_id res chain seq x y z
N MET A 1 -26.83 11.93 -16.73
CA MET A 1 -25.96 12.58 -15.73
C MET A 1 -25.44 11.53 -14.76
N GLY A 2 -24.24 11.01 -15.02
CA GLY A 2 -23.66 9.95 -14.20
C GLY A 2 -23.27 10.50 -12.83
N LYS A 3 -23.90 10.00 -11.76
CA LYS A 3 -23.50 10.29 -10.39
C LYS A 3 -22.12 9.66 -10.16
N GLY A 4 -21.07 10.41 -10.44
CA GLY A 4 -19.72 10.09 -10.01
C GLY A 4 -19.73 9.99 -8.50
N LYS A 5 -19.69 8.76 -7.99
CA LYS A 5 -19.56 8.46 -6.56
C LYS A 5 -18.30 9.22 -6.10
N HIS A 6 -18.46 10.23 -5.26
CA HIS A 6 -17.32 10.95 -4.70
C HIS A 6 -16.55 9.96 -3.82
N LEU A 7 -15.59 9.26 -4.41
CA LEU A 7 -14.74 8.32 -3.70
C LEU A 7 -13.91 9.14 -2.71
N ASN A 8 -14.04 8.82 -1.43
CA ASN A 8 -13.28 9.47 -0.38
C ASN A 8 -11.83 8.97 -0.47
N SER A 9 -10.85 9.88 -0.46
CA SER A 9 -9.42 9.52 -0.51
C SER A 9 -9.02 8.53 0.58
N LYS A 10 -9.69 8.57 1.75
CA LYS A 10 -9.44 7.63 2.85
C LYS A 10 -9.95 6.23 2.53
N THR A 11 -11.16 6.12 1.97
CA THR A 11 -11.76 4.81 1.61
C THR A 11 -10.96 4.15 0.49
N LEU A 12 -10.47 4.91 -0.48
CA LEU A 12 -9.61 4.38 -1.55
C LEU A 12 -8.29 3.79 -1.03
N ILE A 13 -7.68 4.42 -0.01
CA ILE A 13 -6.43 3.92 0.57
C ILE A 13 -6.69 2.65 1.40
N GLU A 14 -7.80 2.61 2.15
CA GLU A 14 -8.21 1.43 2.90
C GLU A 14 -8.53 0.25 1.96
N ASP A 15 -9.28 0.49 0.89
CA ASP A 15 -9.60 -0.51 -0.14
C ASP A 15 -8.31 -1.03 -0.81
N ALA A 16 -7.39 -0.13 -1.18
CA ALA A 16 -6.11 -0.51 -1.76
C ALA A 16 -5.26 -1.34 -0.78
N LEU A 17 -5.23 -0.98 0.50
CA LEU A 17 -4.52 -1.74 1.52
C LEU A 17 -5.11 -3.14 1.72
N ASN A 18 -6.44 -3.25 1.69
CA ASN A 18 -7.12 -4.55 1.81
C ASN A 18 -6.81 -5.44 0.61
N ASN A 19 -6.91 -4.92 -0.62
CA ASN A 19 -6.55 -5.67 -1.82
C ASN A 19 -5.11 -6.20 -1.75
N VAL A 20 -4.16 -5.34 -1.37
CA VAL A 20 -2.75 -5.72 -1.23
C VAL A 20 -2.55 -6.84 -0.19
N LYS A 21 -3.31 -6.82 0.92
CA LYS A 21 -3.26 -7.86 1.96
C LYS A 21 -3.87 -9.18 1.47
N GLU A 22 -5.02 -9.12 0.81
CA GLU A 22 -5.73 -10.30 0.29
C GLU A 22 -4.91 -11.01 -0.79
N ASP A 23 -4.35 -10.26 -1.75
CA ASP A 23 -3.47 -10.79 -2.79
C ASP A 23 -2.24 -11.48 -2.17
N ARG A 24 -1.66 -10.86 -1.14
CA ARG A 24 -0.49 -11.41 -0.44
C ARG A 24 -0.83 -12.68 0.32
N ALA A 25 -2.00 -12.74 0.97
CA ALA A 25 -2.46 -13.92 1.69
C ALA A 25 -2.70 -15.09 0.73
N MET A 26 -3.33 -14.83 -0.42
CA MET A 26 -3.57 -15.83 -1.45
C MET A 26 -2.27 -16.35 -2.04
N ALA A 27 -1.37 -15.47 -2.48
CA ALA A 27 -0.07 -15.85 -3.04
C ALA A 27 0.79 -16.64 -2.04
N SER A 28 0.77 -16.24 -0.76
CA SER A 28 1.49 -16.97 0.30
C SER A 28 0.92 -18.38 0.51
N THR A 29 -0.41 -18.52 0.51
CA THR A 29 -1.07 -19.81 0.67
C THR A 29 -0.72 -20.76 -0.49
N LEU A 30 -0.85 -20.27 -1.72
CA LEU A 30 -0.51 -21.04 -2.92
C LEU A 30 0.98 -21.42 -2.96
N LEU A 31 1.86 -20.53 -2.53
CA LEU A 31 3.30 -20.82 -2.45
C LEU A 31 3.59 -21.92 -1.41
N ILE A 32 2.96 -21.87 -0.23
CA ILE A 32 3.11 -22.89 0.81
C ILE A 32 2.62 -24.26 0.29
N GLU A 33 1.48 -24.30 -0.39
CA GLU A 33 0.95 -25.53 -0.99
C GLU A 33 1.90 -26.08 -2.05
N LEU A 34 2.41 -25.21 -2.93
CA LEU A 34 3.37 -25.60 -3.95
C LEU A 34 4.69 -26.12 -3.34
N MET A 35 5.17 -25.50 -2.27
CA MET A 35 6.36 -25.96 -1.54
C MET A 35 6.17 -27.33 -0.90
N LYS A 36 4.97 -27.65 -0.41
CA LYS A 36 4.65 -29.01 0.07
C LYS A 36 4.77 -30.04 -1.05
N ILE A 37 4.29 -29.71 -2.25
CA ILE A 37 4.39 -30.59 -3.43
C ILE A 37 5.86 -30.77 -3.84
N LEU A 38 6.62 -29.68 -3.90
CA LEU A 38 8.05 -29.70 -4.24
C LEU A 38 8.87 -30.59 -3.30
N LYS A 39 8.55 -30.57 -2.00
CA LYS A 39 9.23 -31.40 -1.01
C LYS A 39 9.02 -32.92 -1.23
N THR A 40 7.99 -33.33 -1.95
CA THR A 40 7.70 -34.76 -2.17
C THR A 40 8.53 -35.39 -3.29
N ASP A 41 9.00 -34.59 -4.24
CA ASP A 41 9.63 -35.09 -5.46
C ASP A 41 10.45 -33.98 -6.12
N GLU A 42 11.77 -34.17 -6.15
CA GLU A 42 12.70 -33.18 -6.71
C GLU A 42 12.50 -32.95 -8.20
N THR A 43 11.97 -33.92 -8.95
CA THR A 43 11.72 -33.76 -10.40
C THR A 43 10.62 -32.73 -10.68
N LYS A 44 9.75 -32.46 -9.69
CA LYS A 44 8.68 -31.46 -9.79
C LYS A 44 9.22 -30.02 -9.72
N HIS A 45 10.48 -29.81 -9.31
CA HIS A 45 11.09 -28.48 -9.31
C HIS A 45 11.12 -27.84 -10.70
N GLN A 46 11.35 -28.63 -11.75
CA GLN A 46 11.42 -28.11 -13.12
C GLN A 46 10.08 -27.50 -13.59
N TYR A 47 8.96 -28.08 -13.18
CA TYR A 47 7.61 -27.62 -13.56
C TYR A 47 7.04 -26.60 -12.57
N SER A 48 7.32 -26.77 -11.28
CA SER A 48 6.74 -25.95 -10.21
C SER A 48 7.57 -24.71 -9.90
N GLY A 49 8.87 -24.70 -10.21
CA GLY A 49 9.76 -23.55 -10.00
C GLY A 49 9.25 -22.26 -10.68
N PRO A 50 8.85 -22.29 -11.97
CA PRO A 50 8.27 -21.13 -12.64
C PRO A 50 6.96 -20.64 -11.99
N VAL A 51 6.15 -21.55 -11.43
CA VAL A 51 4.90 -21.20 -10.76
C VAL A 51 5.20 -20.54 -9.40
N ALA A 52 6.15 -21.08 -8.64
CA ALA A 52 6.62 -20.48 -7.39
C ALA A 52 7.19 -19.09 -7.60
N ALA A 53 7.96 -18.89 -8.68
CA ALA A 53 8.51 -17.59 -9.07
C ALA A 53 7.41 -16.56 -9.31
N LYS A 54 6.29 -16.93 -9.96
CA LYS A 54 5.14 -16.04 -10.14
C LYS A 54 4.50 -15.62 -8.82
N TYR A 55 4.33 -16.55 -7.88
CA TYR A 55 3.78 -16.21 -6.55
C TYR A 55 4.73 -15.28 -5.79
N LEU A 56 6.04 -15.52 -5.84
CA LEU A 56 7.05 -14.63 -5.25
C LEU A 56 7.04 -13.24 -5.90
N GLU A 57 6.88 -13.17 -7.21
CA GLU A 57 6.76 -11.91 -7.94
C GLU A 57 5.50 -11.12 -7.52
N THR A 58 4.35 -11.80 -7.36
CA THR A 58 3.13 -11.18 -6.80
C THR A 58 3.38 -10.62 -5.40
N LEU A 59 4.08 -11.36 -4.54
CA LEU A 59 4.45 -10.89 -3.21
C LEU A 59 5.39 -9.67 -3.27
N GLN A 60 6.36 -9.66 -4.17
CA GLN A 60 7.26 -8.52 -4.37
C GLN A 60 6.50 -7.28 -4.87
N ARG A 61 5.63 -7.43 -5.86
CA ARG A 61 4.78 -6.34 -6.38
C ARG A 61 3.85 -5.78 -5.29
N SER A 62 3.31 -6.65 -4.42
CA SER A 62 2.52 -6.25 -3.25
C SER A 62 3.34 -5.40 -2.27
N ASN A 63 4.61 -5.76 -2.02
CA ASN A 63 5.52 -4.94 -1.19
C ASN A 63 5.78 -3.56 -1.82
N GLU A 64 6.04 -3.51 -3.13
CA GLU A 64 6.22 -2.24 -3.84
C GLU A 64 4.97 -1.35 -3.75
N GLN A 65 3.77 -1.93 -3.80
CA GLN A 65 2.52 -1.21 -3.64
C GLN A 65 2.36 -0.65 -2.22
N MET A 66 2.68 -1.42 -1.18
CA MET A 66 2.66 -0.93 0.21
C MET A 66 3.60 0.27 0.40
N VAL A 67 4.82 0.22 -0.15
CA VAL A 67 5.77 1.34 -0.08
C VAL A 67 5.20 2.58 -0.76
N LYS A 68 4.55 2.42 -1.92
CA LYS A 68 3.89 3.53 -2.62
C LYS A 68 2.75 4.12 -1.80
N LEU A 69 1.90 3.29 -1.20
CA LEU A 69 0.81 3.74 -0.32
C LEU A 69 1.35 4.49 0.91
N ALA A 70 2.38 3.96 1.57
CA ALA A 70 3.03 4.60 2.70
C ALA A 70 3.63 5.96 2.31
N THR A 71 4.27 6.04 1.14
CA THR A 71 4.82 7.30 0.62
C THR A 71 3.71 8.33 0.36
N LEU A 72 2.57 7.93 -0.21
CA LEU A 72 1.45 8.84 -0.47
C LEU A 72 0.82 9.34 0.84
N LEU A 73 0.66 8.45 1.84
CA LEU A 73 0.17 8.81 3.17
C LEU A 73 1.10 9.82 3.86
N SER A 74 2.40 9.54 3.88
CA SER A 74 3.41 10.44 4.46
C SER A 74 3.43 11.82 3.79
N LYS A 75 3.30 11.88 2.45
CA LYS A 75 3.20 13.16 1.73
C LYS A 75 1.92 13.94 2.08
N LYS A 76 0.81 13.25 2.33
CA LYS A 76 -0.45 13.89 2.75
C LYS A 76 -0.34 14.47 4.16
N GLU A 77 0.36 13.79 5.06
CA GLU A 77 0.62 14.30 6.42
C GLU A 77 1.56 15.50 6.43
N GLY A 78 2.58 15.53 5.54
CA GLY A 78 3.48 16.67 5.37
C GLY A 78 2.85 17.90 4.67
N ALA A 79 1.65 17.76 4.10
CA ALA A 79 0.92 18.83 3.43
C ALA A 79 -0.05 19.56 4.38
N THR A 80 0.37 19.85 5.62
CA THR A 80 -0.31 20.82 6.47
C THR A 80 -0.16 22.21 5.85
N THR A 81 -1.03 22.55 4.91
CA THR A 81 -1.14 23.89 4.33
C THR A 81 -1.95 24.75 5.30
N GLY A 82 -1.29 25.25 6.33
CA GLY A 82 -1.89 26.17 7.28
C GLY A 82 -0.89 26.59 8.33
N LEU A 83 -0.86 27.89 8.63
CA LEU A 83 -0.13 28.42 9.77
C LEU A 83 -0.60 27.69 11.03
N SER A 84 0.34 27.14 11.79
CA SER A 84 0.10 26.65 13.14
C SER A 84 -0.52 27.76 14.00
N SER A 85 -1.19 27.38 15.09
CA SER A 85 -1.79 28.35 16.00
C SER A 85 -0.78 29.36 16.55
N LEU A 86 0.48 28.92 16.68
CA LEU A 86 1.62 29.75 17.09
C LEU A 86 1.98 30.77 16.01
N GLU A 87 2.19 30.32 14.78
CA GLU A 87 2.48 31.22 13.64
C GLU A 87 1.34 32.21 13.38
N LYS A 88 0.09 31.81 13.63
CA LYS A 88 -1.06 32.73 13.57
C LYS A 88 -0.99 33.79 14.66
N SER A 89 -0.63 33.42 15.89
CA SER A 89 -0.46 34.36 17.01
C SER A 89 0.62 35.39 16.69
N ASP A 90 1.78 34.92 16.23
CA ASP A 90 2.92 35.77 15.89
C ASP A 90 2.57 36.76 14.77
N ILE A 91 1.81 36.33 13.77
CA ILE A 91 1.30 37.22 12.71
C ILE A 91 0.28 38.23 13.25
N TYR A 92 -0.60 37.82 14.17
CA TYR A 92 -1.55 38.74 14.81
C TYR A 92 -0.84 39.85 15.61
N ASP A 93 0.25 39.50 16.29
CA ASP A 93 1.02 40.45 17.07
C ASP A 93 1.79 41.43 16.16
N LEU A 94 2.40 40.95 15.07
CA LEU A 94 3.05 41.79 14.05
C LEU A 94 2.09 42.81 13.40
N ILE A 95 0.85 42.40 13.08
CA ILE A 95 -0.14 43.30 12.46
C ILE A 95 -0.63 44.36 13.46
N LYS A 96 -0.60 44.09 14.77
CA LYS A 96 -1.02 45.06 15.80
C LYS A 96 0.02 46.13 16.11
N GLU A 97 1.27 45.91 15.71
CA GLU A 97 2.36 46.88 15.89
C GLU A 97 2.45 47.90 14.73
N GLU A 98 1.66 47.75 13.66
CA GLU A 98 1.38 48.80 12.64
C GLU A 98 0.17 49.68 12.99
#